data_AF-A0A7J5Z8H6-F1
#
_entry.id   AF-A0A7J5Z8H6-F1
#
_cell.length_a   1.000
_cell.length_b   1.000
_cell.length_c   1.000
_cell.angle_alpha   90.00
_cell.angle_beta   90.00
_cell.angle_gamma   90.00
#
_symmetry.space_group_name_H-M   'P 1'
#
loop_
_entity.id
_entity.type
_entity.pdbx_description
1 polymer ?
#
loop_
_entity_poly.entity_id
_entity_poly.type
_entity_poly.pdbx_seq_one_letter_code
_entity_poly.pdbx_strand_id
1 'polypeptide(L)'
;MILLDDNFASIVTGVEEGRLIFDNLKKSIAYTLTSNIPEISPFLLFICLSVPLPLGTVTILCIDLGTDMVPAISLAYETAESDIMKRQPRNPKTDKLVNERLISMAYGQIGMIQALAGFFTYFVILAENGFLPNTLVGIRIRWDDREVNDVEDSFGQQWTYEQRKIIEFTCHTSFFISIVVVQWADLIICKTRRNSLFQQGMKNKMLIFGLFFETSLAAFLSYCPGMDIALRMYPLKPLWWFCAFPYSLLIFIYDEVRKLILRRSPGGKQLLRETEIKRFQPSLS
;
A
#
# COMPACT_ATOMS: atom_id res chain seq x y z
N MET A 1 -28.94 -0.08 21.12
CA MET A 1 -28.20 -0.96 22.05
C MET A 1 -29.19 -1.44 23.09
N ILE A 2 -29.26 -2.75 23.33
CA ILE A 2 -30.08 -3.38 24.37
C ILE A 2 -29.11 -4.15 25.27
N LEU A 3 -29.22 -3.99 26.59
CA LEU A 3 -28.45 -4.75 27.56
C LEU A 3 -29.24 -6.02 27.87
N LEU A 4 -28.70 -7.19 27.51
CA LEU A 4 -29.39 -8.48 27.74
C LEU A 4 -29.28 -8.95 29.19
N ASP A 5 -28.28 -8.44 29.91
CA ASP A 5 -27.90 -8.82 31.27
C ASP A 5 -28.16 -7.70 32.30
N ASP A 6 -28.81 -6.61 31.89
CA ASP A 6 -29.05 -5.39 32.70
C ASP A 6 -27.80 -4.82 33.40
N ASN A 7 -26.60 -5.16 32.92
CA ASN A 7 -25.35 -4.73 33.52
C ASN A 7 -24.90 -3.37 32.96
N PHE A 8 -24.95 -2.34 33.80
CA PHE A 8 -24.49 -1.00 33.42
C PHE A 8 -22.99 -0.92 33.09
N ALA A 9 -22.17 -1.87 33.56
CA ALA A 9 -20.75 -1.94 33.20
C ALA A 9 -20.55 -2.09 31.67
N SER A 10 -21.51 -2.73 30.98
CA SER A 10 -21.49 -2.90 29.52
C SER A 10 -21.49 -1.57 28.77
N ILE A 11 -21.96 -0.47 29.37
CA ILE A 11 -21.87 0.87 28.78
C ILE A 11 -20.40 1.33 28.74
N VAL A 12 -19.64 1.09 29.80
CA VAL A 12 -18.22 1.46 29.88
C VAL A 12 -17.42 0.67 28.84
N THR A 13 -17.66 -0.64 28.77
CA THR A 13 -17.07 -1.52 27.73
C THR A 13 -17.46 -1.05 26.34
N GLY A 14 -18.72 -0.68 26.11
CA GLY A 14 -19.18 -0.17 24.81
C GLY A 14 -18.50 1.14 24.39
N VAL A 15 -18.21 2.03 25.34
CA VAL A 15 -17.44 3.26 25.08
C VAL A 15 -15.98 2.95 24.79
N GLU A 16 -15.38 1.99 25.48
CA GLU A 16 -14.00 1.53 25.24
C GLU A 16 -13.86 0.94 23.84
N GLU A 17 -14.70 -0.03 23.48
CA GLU A 17 -14.74 -0.65 22.15
C GLU A 17 -15.04 0.36 21.04
N GLY A 18 -15.98 1.28 21.28
CA GLY A 18 -16.31 2.36 20.34
C GLY A 18 -15.13 3.30 20.06
N ARG A 19 -14.28 3.57 21.06
CA ARG A 19 -13.05 4.37 20.88
C ARG A 19 -11.97 3.58 20.18
N LEU A 20 -11.82 2.29 20.52
CA LEU A 20 -10.85 1.38 19.93
C LEU A 20 -11.09 1.21 18.43
N ILE A 21 -12.33 0.85 18.05
CA ILE A 21 -12.69 0.63 16.64
C ILE A 21 -12.52 1.90 15.80
N PHE A 22 -12.80 3.09 16.36
CA PHE A 22 -12.61 4.34 15.63
C PHE A 22 -11.13 4.59 15.29
N ASP A 23 -10.22 4.34 16.23
CA ASP A 23 -8.78 4.51 15.99
C ASP A 23 -8.24 3.40 15.06
N ASN A 24 -8.77 2.18 15.13
CA ASN A 24 -8.41 1.07 14.23
C ASN A 24 -8.94 1.29 12.80
N LEU A 25 -10.14 1.84 12.64
CA LEU A 25 -10.68 2.20 11.33
C LEU A 25 -9.82 3.26 10.63
N LYS A 26 -9.21 4.20 11.37
CA LYS A 26 -8.25 5.13 10.77
C LYS A 26 -7.01 4.43 10.21
N LYS A 27 -6.52 3.39 10.89
CA LYS A 27 -5.38 2.59 10.43
C LYS A 27 -5.73 1.81 9.18
N SER A 28 -6.89 1.13 9.19
CA SER A 28 -7.41 0.38 8.07
C SER A 28 -7.62 1.27 6.83
N ILE A 29 -8.26 2.44 7.00
CA ILE A 29 -8.46 3.40 5.92
C ILE A 29 -7.13 3.97 5.41
N ALA A 30 -6.17 4.28 6.29
CA ALA A 30 -4.87 4.77 5.86
C ALA A 30 -4.15 3.75 4.97
N TYR A 31 -4.14 2.48 5.37
CA TYR A 31 -3.56 1.37 4.61
C TYR A 31 -4.20 1.23 3.21
N THR A 32 -5.53 1.17 3.13
CA THR A 32 -6.22 1.03 1.83
C THR A 32 -6.08 2.27 0.95
N LEU A 33 -5.87 3.46 1.54
CA LEU A 33 -5.66 4.67 0.77
C LEU A 33 -4.25 4.73 0.19
N THR A 34 -3.24 4.18 0.87
CA THR A 34 -1.85 4.25 0.40
C THR A 34 -1.66 3.57 -0.98
N SER A 35 -2.30 2.42 -1.22
CA SER A 35 -2.21 1.66 -2.49
C SER A 35 -2.85 2.36 -3.70
N ASN A 36 -3.75 3.32 -3.50
CA ASN A 36 -4.36 4.04 -4.61
C ASN A 36 -3.33 4.81 -5.47
N ILE A 37 -2.21 5.26 -4.88
CA ILE A 37 -1.18 6.01 -5.60
C ILE A 37 -0.38 5.14 -6.58
N PRO A 38 0.19 3.99 -6.19
CA PRO A 38 0.82 3.08 -7.14
C PRO A 38 -0.16 2.50 -8.17
N GLU A 39 -1.47 2.58 -7.96
CA GLU A 39 -2.48 2.13 -8.94
C GLU A 39 -2.87 3.20 -9.96
N ILE A 40 -3.01 4.46 -9.52
CA ILE A 40 -3.36 5.59 -10.39
C ILE A 40 -2.14 6.08 -11.19
N SER A 41 -0.96 6.09 -10.58
CA SER A 41 0.24 6.64 -11.22
C SER A 41 0.66 5.94 -12.53
N PRO A 42 0.52 4.61 -12.71
CA PRO A 42 0.72 3.94 -14.00
C PRO A 42 -0.11 4.53 -15.14
N PHE A 43 -1.39 4.83 -14.90
CA PHE A 43 -2.27 5.44 -15.90
C PHE A 43 -1.86 6.87 -16.23
N LEU A 44 -1.43 7.64 -15.22
CA LEU A 44 -0.90 8.98 -15.44
C LEU A 44 0.36 8.94 -16.29
N LEU A 45 1.29 8.03 -15.98
CA LEU A 45 2.55 7.90 -16.74
C LEU A 45 2.30 7.38 -18.16
N PHE A 46 1.37 6.45 -18.33
CA PHE A 46 0.89 5.95 -19.63
C PHE A 46 0.34 7.09 -20.52
N ILE A 47 -0.43 8.02 -19.96
CA ILE A 47 -0.98 9.16 -20.70
C ILE A 47 0.09 10.23 -20.97
N CYS A 48 0.85 10.62 -19.95
CA CYS A 48 1.79 11.74 -20.04
C CYS A 48 3.05 11.41 -20.86
N LEU A 49 3.62 10.22 -20.69
CA LEU A 49 4.86 9.82 -21.37
C LEU A 49 4.65 8.86 -22.54
N SER A 50 3.41 8.42 -22.77
CA SER A 50 3.08 7.49 -23.87
C SER A 50 3.97 6.24 -23.89
N VAL A 51 4.16 5.64 -22.70
CA VAL A 51 4.86 4.35 -22.52
C VAL A 51 3.86 3.18 -22.54
N PRO A 52 4.31 1.91 -22.63
CA PRO A 52 3.45 0.75 -22.46
C PRO A 52 2.79 0.71 -21.08
N LEU A 53 1.57 0.20 -20.98
CA LEU A 53 0.81 0.21 -19.72
C LEU A 53 1.60 -0.53 -18.60
N PRO A 54 1.91 0.12 -17.46
CA PRO A 54 2.66 -0.55 -16.38
C PRO A 54 1.80 -1.46 -15.51
N LEU A 55 0.52 -1.13 -15.33
CA LEU A 55 -0.42 -1.87 -14.49
C LEU A 55 -1.79 -1.91 -15.16
N GLY A 56 -2.38 -3.10 -15.25
CA GLY A 56 -3.70 -3.31 -15.86
C GLY A 56 -4.86 -3.09 -14.88
N THR A 57 -6.06 -2.87 -15.41
CA THR A 57 -7.28 -2.74 -14.59
C THR A 57 -7.61 -4.02 -13.83
N VAL A 58 -7.39 -5.20 -14.44
CA VAL A 58 -7.64 -6.49 -13.77
C VAL A 58 -6.70 -6.69 -12.58
N THR A 59 -5.43 -6.31 -12.72
CA THR A 59 -4.46 -6.39 -11.62
C THR A 59 -4.81 -5.45 -10.47
N ILE A 60 -5.39 -4.27 -10.75
CA ILE A 60 -5.90 -3.36 -9.70
C ILE A 60 -7.04 -4.04 -8.91
N LEU A 61 -8.00 -4.64 -9.62
CA LEU A 61 -9.09 -5.37 -8.95
C LEU A 61 -8.58 -6.52 -8.08
N CYS A 62 -7.50 -7.21 -8.49
CA CYS A 62 -6.86 -8.23 -7.67
C CYS A 62 -6.22 -7.67 -6.39
N ILE A 63 -5.81 -6.41 -6.37
CA ILE A 63 -5.26 -5.75 -5.19
C ILE A 63 -6.41 -5.39 -4.25
N ASP A 64 -7.31 -4.52 -4.71
CA ASP A 64 -8.40 -3.96 -3.91
C ASP A 64 -9.37 -5.01 -3.36
N LEU A 65 -9.74 -5.98 -4.20
CA LEU A 65 -10.75 -7.00 -3.87
C LEU A 65 -10.12 -8.35 -3.52
N GLY A 66 -8.80 -8.47 -3.54
CA GLY A 66 -8.09 -9.73 -3.33
C GLY A 66 -7.09 -9.64 -2.20
N THR A 67 -5.91 -9.09 -2.49
CA THR A 67 -4.77 -9.11 -1.57
C THR A 67 -5.01 -8.23 -0.35
N ASP A 68 -5.55 -7.02 -0.53
CA ASP A 68 -5.59 -6.00 0.53
C ASP A 68 -6.75 -6.19 1.52
N MET A 69 -7.77 -6.98 1.16
CA MET A 69 -8.96 -7.19 1.99
C MET A 69 -8.62 -7.78 3.38
N VAL A 70 -7.86 -8.88 3.42
CA VAL A 70 -7.57 -9.58 4.67
C VAL A 70 -6.63 -8.75 5.58
N PRO A 71 -5.52 -8.17 5.06
CA PRO A 71 -4.71 -7.22 5.82
C PRO A 71 -5.49 -6.02 6.35
N ALA A 72 -6.34 -5.38 5.53
CA ALA A 72 -7.12 -4.22 5.95
C ALA A 72 -8.10 -4.54 7.09
N ILE A 73 -8.76 -5.70 7.01
CA ILE A 73 -9.67 -6.17 8.08
C ILE A 73 -8.88 -6.54 9.34
N SER A 74 -7.66 -7.09 9.20
CA SER A 74 -6.83 -7.47 10.35
C SER A 74 -6.44 -6.30 11.25
N LEU A 75 -6.36 -5.08 10.70
CA LEU A 75 -6.11 -3.85 11.45
C LEU A 75 -7.25 -3.49 12.40
N ALA A 76 -8.47 -4.00 12.17
CA ALA A 76 -9.60 -3.83 13.10
C ALA A 76 -9.36 -4.55 14.44
N TYR A 77 -8.57 -5.63 14.43
CA TYR A 77 -8.22 -6.44 15.62
C TYR A 77 -7.02 -5.91 16.41
N GLU A 78 -6.55 -4.71 16.10
CA GLU A 78 -5.41 -4.12 16.79
C GLU A 78 -5.77 -3.63 18.19
N THR A 79 -4.87 -3.80 19.15
CA THR A 79 -5.09 -3.34 20.53
C THR A 79 -4.82 -1.85 20.67
N ALA A 80 -5.37 -1.25 21.73
CA ALA A 80 -5.14 0.15 22.05
C ALA A 80 -3.63 0.45 22.26
N GLU A 81 -3.14 1.55 21.70
CA GLU A 81 -1.74 2.01 21.87
C GLU A 81 -1.51 2.74 23.20
N SER A 82 -2.57 3.24 23.81
CA SER A 82 -2.54 4.02 25.06
C SER A 82 -3.87 3.86 25.79
N ASP A 83 -3.94 4.34 27.02
CA ASP A 83 -5.17 4.31 27.82
C ASP A 83 -6.27 5.20 27.18
N ILE A 84 -7.09 4.58 26.34
CA ILE A 84 -8.15 5.24 25.57
C ILE A 84 -9.28 5.76 26.46
N MET A 85 -9.43 5.23 27.67
CA MET A 85 -10.48 5.63 28.61
C MET A 85 -10.12 6.92 29.35
N LYS A 86 -8.84 7.23 29.51
CA LYS A 86 -8.36 8.53 30.05
C LYS A 86 -8.49 9.71 29.07
N ARG A 87 -8.70 9.45 27.77
CA ARG A 87 -8.87 10.51 26.76
C ARG A 87 -10.23 11.19 26.88
N GLN A 88 -10.30 12.50 26.64
CA GLN A 88 -11.60 13.19 26.50
C GLN A 88 -12.35 12.68 25.24
N PRO A 89 -13.69 12.76 25.23
CA PRO A 89 -14.47 12.45 24.03
C PRO A 89 -14.01 13.28 22.82
N ARG A 90 -13.99 12.65 21.64
CA ARG A 90 -13.59 13.34 20.40
C ARG A 90 -14.54 14.48 20.07
N ASN A 91 -14.01 15.55 19.48
CA ASN A 91 -14.86 16.61 18.94
C ASN A 91 -15.23 16.29 17.48
N PRO A 92 -16.52 16.17 17.12
CA PRO A 92 -16.95 15.77 15.78
C PRO A 92 -16.56 16.76 14.68
N LYS A 93 -16.28 18.03 15.02
CA LYS A 93 -15.90 19.07 14.04
C LYS A 93 -14.42 19.03 13.70
N THR A 94 -13.56 18.71 14.66
CA THR A 94 -12.10 18.76 14.52
C THR A 94 -11.47 17.38 14.31
N ASP A 95 -11.96 16.36 15.02
CA ASP A 95 -11.38 15.01 15.02
C ASP A 95 -12.15 14.11 14.05
N LYS A 96 -12.03 14.41 12.75
CA LYS A 96 -12.64 13.60 11.70
C LYS A 96 -11.92 12.24 11.57
N LEU A 97 -12.60 11.31 10.90
CA LEU A 97 -12.07 9.97 10.64
C LEU A 97 -10.89 10.09 9.64
N VAL A 98 -11.14 10.76 8.53
CA VAL A 98 -10.13 11.08 7.51
C VAL A 98 -9.81 12.58 7.61
N ASN A 99 -8.53 12.87 7.86
CA ASN A 99 -8.01 14.23 7.93
C ASN A 99 -7.03 14.44 6.78
N GLU A 100 -6.82 15.69 6.37
CA GLU A 100 -5.82 16.07 5.34
C GLU A 100 -4.42 15.51 5.65
N ARG A 101 -4.11 15.35 6.92
CA ARG A 101 -2.86 14.78 7.44
C ARG A 101 -2.68 13.31 7.12
N LEU A 102 -3.77 12.55 7.24
CA LEU A 102 -3.80 11.13 6.91
C LEU A 102 -3.62 10.98 5.39
N ILE A 103 -4.30 11.82 4.61
CA ILE A 103 -4.15 11.87 3.15
C ILE A 103 -2.72 12.28 2.77
N SER A 104 -2.15 13.31 3.38
CA SER A 104 -0.79 13.77 3.10
C SER A 104 0.27 12.69 3.37
N MET A 105 0.12 11.94 4.46
CA MET A 105 1.01 10.81 4.76
C MET A 105 0.79 9.66 3.76
N ALA A 106 -0.45 9.18 3.62
CA ALA A 106 -0.76 8.01 2.80
C ALA A 106 -0.48 8.28 1.32
N TYR A 107 -1.09 9.33 0.75
CA TYR A 107 -0.93 9.64 -0.67
C TYR A 107 0.40 10.33 -0.99
N GLY A 108 0.80 11.31 -0.17
CA GLY A 108 1.93 12.19 -0.50
C GLY A 108 3.30 11.60 -0.19
N GLN A 109 3.40 10.70 0.80
CA GLN A 109 4.68 10.17 1.27
C GLN A 109 4.80 8.68 0.97
N ILE A 110 3.99 7.85 1.63
CA ILE A 110 4.14 6.39 1.54
C ILE A 110 3.73 5.89 0.15
N GLY A 111 2.57 6.32 -0.35
CA GLY A 111 2.07 5.94 -1.68
C GLY A 111 3.01 6.33 -2.81
N MET A 112 3.71 7.48 -2.69
CA MET A 112 4.74 7.86 -3.65
C MET A 112 5.94 6.91 -3.65
N ILE A 113 6.38 6.44 -2.47
CA ILE A 113 7.46 5.44 -2.38
C ILE A 113 7.00 4.10 -2.97
N GLN A 114 5.75 3.70 -2.74
CA GLN A 114 5.16 2.49 -3.34
C GLN A 114 5.10 2.60 -4.87
N ALA A 115 4.67 3.75 -5.41
CA ALA A 115 4.65 3.99 -6.85
C ALA A 115 6.05 3.90 -7.46
N LEU A 116 7.06 4.48 -6.81
CA LEU A 116 8.45 4.38 -7.24
C LEU A 116 8.94 2.92 -7.24
N ALA A 117 8.53 2.11 -6.29
CA ALA A 117 8.87 0.68 -6.24
C ALA A 117 8.29 -0.06 -7.46
N GLY A 118 7.03 0.16 -7.78
CA GLY A 118 6.38 -0.44 -8.95
C GLY A 118 6.98 0.04 -10.28
N PHE A 119 7.28 1.33 -10.41
CA PHE A 119 7.97 1.82 -11.61
C PHE A 119 9.38 1.28 -11.75
N PHE A 120 10.10 1.13 -10.64
CA PHE A 120 11.43 0.52 -10.65
C PHE A 120 11.38 -0.91 -11.20
N THR A 121 10.44 -1.74 -10.73
CA THR A 121 10.31 -3.12 -11.23
C THR A 121 9.88 -3.17 -12.69
N TYR A 122 8.95 -2.30 -13.10
CA TYR A 122 8.55 -2.12 -14.49
C TYR A 122 9.74 -1.83 -15.41
N PHE A 123 10.59 -0.84 -15.06
CA PHE A 123 11.76 -0.49 -15.87
C PHE A 123 12.82 -1.59 -15.87
N VAL A 124 13.01 -2.29 -14.75
CA VAL A 124 13.95 -3.42 -14.67
C VAL A 124 13.55 -4.54 -15.63
N ILE A 125 12.26 -4.93 -15.64
CA ILE A 125 11.79 -6.00 -16.52
C ILE A 125 11.89 -5.60 -17.99
N LEU A 126 11.49 -4.39 -18.36
CA LEU A 126 11.61 -3.92 -19.73
C LEU A 126 13.08 -3.86 -20.19
N ALA A 127 13.97 -3.35 -19.33
CA ALA A 127 15.40 -3.29 -19.65
C ALA A 127 16.04 -4.68 -19.80
N GLU A 128 15.68 -5.64 -18.93
CA GLU A 128 16.15 -7.03 -19.03
C GLU A 128 15.67 -7.72 -20.33
N ASN A 129 14.51 -7.32 -20.86
CA ASN A 129 13.96 -7.85 -22.10
C ASN A 129 14.32 -7.01 -23.34
N GLY A 130 15.24 -6.04 -23.23
CA GLY A 130 15.77 -5.31 -24.38
C GLY A 130 15.26 -3.88 -24.58
N PHE A 131 14.24 -3.47 -23.83
CA PHE A 131 13.65 -2.13 -23.91
C PHE A 131 14.20 -1.21 -22.81
N LEU A 132 15.21 -0.40 -23.16
CA LEU A 132 15.81 0.54 -22.20
C LEU A 132 14.83 1.68 -21.87
N PRO A 133 14.89 2.26 -20.65
CA PRO A 133 14.00 3.34 -20.23
C PRO A 133 13.97 4.55 -21.18
N ASN A 134 15.08 4.85 -21.84
CA ASN A 134 15.19 6.00 -22.74
C ASN A 134 14.40 5.82 -24.05
N THR A 135 14.20 4.58 -24.51
CA THR A 135 13.48 4.29 -25.77
C THR A 135 11.98 4.05 -25.55
N LEU A 136 11.52 4.00 -24.30
CA LEU A 136 10.12 3.73 -23.98
C LEU A 136 9.20 4.94 -24.17
N VAL A 137 9.74 6.15 -24.12
CA VAL A 137 8.94 7.38 -24.22
C VAL A 137 8.37 7.51 -25.63
N GLY A 138 7.04 7.57 -25.75
CA GLY A 138 6.34 7.67 -27.03
C GLY A 138 6.16 6.36 -27.79
N ILE A 139 6.66 5.22 -27.30
CA ILE A 139 6.58 3.93 -28.01
C ILE A 139 5.15 3.36 -28.04
N ARG A 140 4.26 3.84 -27.15
CA ARG A 140 2.89 3.31 -26.96
C ARG A 140 2.11 3.14 -28.27
N ILE A 141 2.17 4.11 -29.18
CA ILE A 141 1.38 4.06 -30.43
C ILE A 141 1.77 2.82 -31.24
N ARG A 142 3.08 2.57 -31.40
CA ARG A 142 3.59 1.37 -32.08
C ARG A 142 3.37 0.11 -31.25
N TRP A 143 3.46 0.22 -29.92
CA TRP A 143 3.30 -0.89 -28.97
C TRP A 143 1.86 -1.41 -28.82
N ASP A 144 0.86 -0.58 -29.09
CA ASP A 144 -0.55 -1.00 -29.07
C ASP A 144 -1.07 -1.40 -30.46
N ASP A 145 -0.37 -1.02 -31.53
CA ASP A 145 -0.78 -1.29 -32.90
C ASP A 145 -0.61 -2.78 -33.28
N ARG A 146 -1.72 -3.47 -33.55
CA ARG A 146 -1.75 -4.90 -33.89
C ARG A 146 -1.13 -5.22 -35.25
N GLU A 147 -1.04 -4.26 -36.15
CA GLU A 147 -0.52 -4.47 -37.50
C GLU A 147 1.02 -4.45 -37.52
N VAL A 148 1.63 -3.77 -36.55
CA VAL A 148 3.09 -3.63 -36.43
C VAL A 148 3.69 -4.83 -35.69
N ASN A 149 4.46 -5.65 -36.42
CA ASN A 149 5.12 -6.86 -35.89
C ASN A 149 6.65 -6.78 -35.89
N ASP A 150 7.19 -5.59 -36.12
CA ASP A 150 8.61 -5.27 -36.28
C ASP A 150 9.02 -4.11 -35.37
N VAL A 151 8.50 -4.07 -34.14
CA VAL A 151 8.93 -3.06 -33.16
C VAL A 151 10.36 -3.36 -32.76
N GLU A 152 11.26 -2.44 -33.06
CA GLU A 152 12.68 -2.57 -32.76
C GLU A 152 12.97 -2.16 -31.30
N ASP A 153 13.71 -3.00 -30.58
CA ASP A 153 14.16 -2.71 -29.23
C ASP A 153 15.49 -1.92 -29.21
N SER A 154 16.05 -1.67 -28.02
CA SER A 154 17.30 -0.92 -27.91
C SER A 154 18.54 -1.67 -28.42
N PHE A 155 18.42 -2.98 -28.65
CA PHE A 155 19.51 -3.85 -29.11
C PHE A 155 19.36 -4.24 -30.59
N GLY A 156 18.36 -3.71 -31.31
CA GLY A 156 18.10 -3.98 -32.72
C GLY A 156 17.31 -5.26 -33.00
N GLN A 157 16.65 -5.84 -31.98
CA GLN A 157 15.77 -7.01 -32.17
C GLN A 157 14.36 -6.55 -32.53
N GLN A 158 13.69 -7.33 -33.39
CA GLN A 158 12.31 -7.06 -33.80
C GLN A 158 11.34 -7.91 -33.00
N TRP A 159 10.31 -7.26 -32.47
CA TRP A 159 9.30 -7.87 -31.60
C TRP A 159 7.93 -7.88 -32.27
N THR A 160 7.31 -9.07 -32.28
CA THR A 160 5.92 -9.26 -32.74
C THR A 160 4.92 -8.74 -31.70
N TYR A 161 3.66 -8.51 -32.12
CA TYR A 161 2.59 -8.05 -31.23
C TYR A 161 2.38 -8.96 -30.01
N GLU A 162 2.38 -10.27 -30.20
CA GLU A 162 2.15 -11.22 -29.10
C GLU A 162 3.32 -11.23 -28.12
N GLN A 163 4.56 -11.22 -28.61
CA GLN A 163 5.75 -11.25 -27.75
C GLN A 163 5.85 -10.02 -26.86
N ARG A 164 5.59 -8.82 -27.40
CA ARG A 164 5.61 -7.58 -26.61
C ARG A 164 4.45 -7.53 -25.60
N LYS A 165 3.26 -8.05 -25.95
CA LYS A 165 2.13 -8.10 -25.02
C LYS A 165 2.33 -9.10 -23.89
N ILE A 166 3.03 -10.21 -24.14
CA ILE A 166 3.46 -11.12 -23.06
C ILE A 166 4.37 -10.38 -22.06
N ILE A 167 5.31 -9.57 -22.54
CA ILE A 167 6.17 -8.76 -21.65
C ILE A 167 5.35 -7.71 -20.90
N GLU A 168 4.43 -7.03 -21.56
CA GLU A 168 3.55 -6.04 -20.91
C GLU A 168 2.72 -6.67 -19.77
N PHE A 169 2.10 -7.82 -20.01
CA PHE A 169 1.35 -8.53 -18.98
C PHE A 169 2.24 -9.10 -17.87
N THR A 170 3.48 -9.49 -18.21
CA THR A 170 4.50 -9.82 -17.21
C THR A 170 4.85 -8.61 -16.35
N CYS A 171 4.96 -7.41 -16.95
CA CYS A 171 5.16 -6.16 -16.23
C CYS A 171 3.99 -5.87 -15.29
N HIS A 172 2.73 -6.01 -15.75
CA HIS A 172 1.55 -5.86 -14.89
C HIS A 172 1.62 -6.77 -13.66
N THR A 173 2.00 -8.04 -13.86
CA THR A 173 2.09 -9.03 -12.78
C THR A 173 3.21 -8.70 -11.80
N SER A 174 4.35 -8.21 -12.30
CA SER A 174 5.47 -7.78 -11.46
C SER A 174 5.17 -6.51 -10.67
N PHE A 175 4.45 -5.56 -11.27
CA PHE A 175 4.03 -4.33 -10.62
C PHE A 175 3.03 -4.67 -9.51
N PHE A 176 2.08 -5.56 -9.79
CA PHE A 176 1.18 -6.14 -8.79
C PHE A 176 1.93 -6.76 -7.61
N ILE A 177 2.90 -7.64 -7.85
CA ILE A 177 3.72 -8.24 -6.78
C ILE A 177 4.55 -7.18 -6.05
N SER A 178 5.01 -6.14 -6.74
CA SER A 178 5.73 -5.03 -6.12
C SER A 178 4.86 -4.28 -5.12
N ILE A 179 3.57 -4.06 -5.46
CA ILE A 179 2.58 -3.46 -4.55
C ILE A 179 2.41 -4.35 -3.31
N VAL A 180 2.22 -5.66 -3.48
CA VAL A 180 2.11 -6.60 -2.35
C VAL A 180 3.34 -6.54 -1.43
N VAL A 181 4.55 -6.51 -1.99
CA VAL A 181 5.80 -6.46 -1.20
C VAL A 181 5.94 -5.15 -0.40
N VAL A 182 5.54 -4.01 -0.96
CA VAL A 182 5.55 -2.73 -0.22
C VAL A 182 4.37 -2.62 0.75
N GLN A 183 3.25 -3.30 0.48
CA GLN A 183 2.12 -3.39 1.39
C GLN A 183 2.45 -4.17 2.67
N TRP A 184 3.41 -5.09 2.65
CA TRP A 184 3.91 -5.71 3.88
C TRP A 184 4.45 -4.66 4.86
N ALA A 185 5.27 -3.73 4.36
CA ALA A 185 5.77 -2.64 5.19
C ALA A 185 4.65 -1.68 5.56
N ASP A 186 3.76 -1.33 4.63
CA ASP A 186 2.64 -0.42 4.91
C ASP A 186 1.73 -0.95 6.03
N LEU A 187 1.39 -2.24 5.99
CA LEU A 187 0.58 -2.89 7.03
C LEU A 187 1.25 -2.82 8.40
N ILE A 188 2.56 -3.07 8.45
CA ILE A 188 3.35 -3.03 9.69
C ILE A 188 3.43 -1.60 10.24
N ILE A 189 3.57 -0.58 9.39
CA ILE A 189 3.63 0.82 9.86
C ILE A 189 2.24 1.31 10.29
N CYS A 190 1.19 1.00 9.52
CA CYS A 190 -0.20 1.37 9.81
C CYS A 190 -0.72 0.75 11.11
N LYS A 191 -0.13 -0.37 11.56
CA LYS A 191 -0.39 -0.97 12.88
C LYS A 191 -0.26 0.02 14.04
N THR A 192 0.69 0.95 13.97
CA THR A 192 1.03 1.88 15.07
C THR A 192 1.06 3.32 14.60
N ARG A 193 0.32 4.21 15.26
CA ARG A 193 0.30 5.64 14.90
C ARG A 193 1.33 6.46 15.65
N ARG A 194 1.66 6.08 16.89
CA ARG A 194 2.63 6.80 17.73
C ARG A 194 3.70 5.90 18.32
N ASN A 195 3.32 4.71 18.78
CA ASN A 195 4.25 3.78 19.40
C ASN A 195 5.21 3.18 18.36
N SER A 196 6.39 2.76 18.81
CA SER A 196 7.28 1.96 17.96
C SER A 196 6.71 0.56 17.75
N LEU A 197 7.01 -0.05 16.60
CA LEU A 197 6.77 -1.47 16.42
C LEU A 197 7.43 -2.32 17.53
N PHE A 198 8.63 -1.95 17.97
CA PHE A 198 9.35 -2.69 19.01
C PHE A 198 8.70 -2.57 20.40
N GLN A 199 7.93 -1.51 20.64
CA GLN A 199 7.20 -1.31 21.90
C GLN A 199 5.87 -2.09 21.89
N GLN A 200 5.15 -2.06 20.76
CA GLN A 200 3.85 -2.75 20.63
C GLN A 200 4.02 -4.26 20.41
N GLY A 201 5.03 -4.65 19.64
CA GLY A 201 5.28 -6.02 19.18
C GLY A 201 4.27 -6.53 18.14
N MET A 202 4.58 -7.64 17.48
CA MET A 202 3.70 -8.32 16.53
C MET A 202 2.82 -9.37 17.21
N LYS A 203 1.91 -8.93 18.10
CA LYS A 203 1.01 -9.85 18.84
C LYS A 203 -0.30 -10.18 18.10
N ASN A 204 -0.66 -9.38 17.10
CA ASN A 204 -1.89 -9.53 16.35
C ASN A 204 -1.75 -10.72 15.38
N LYS A 205 -2.34 -11.87 15.75
CA LYS A 205 -2.31 -13.10 14.95
C LYS A 205 -3.05 -12.95 13.62
N MET A 206 -4.14 -12.18 13.59
CA MET A 206 -4.91 -11.95 12.37
C MET A 206 -4.11 -11.13 11.35
N LEU A 207 -3.29 -10.18 11.81
CA LEU A 207 -2.39 -9.42 10.95
C LEU A 207 -1.30 -10.29 10.33
N ILE A 208 -0.69 -11.16 11.14
CA ILE A 208 0.32 -12.12 10.64
C ILE A 208 -0.31 -13.07 9.62
N PHE A 209 -1.49 -13.60 9.92
CA PHE A 209 -2.26 -14.42 8.98
C PHE A 209 -2.55 -13.67 7.67
N GLY A 210 -2.93 -12.39 7.76
CA GLY A 210 -3.14 -11.51 6.61
C GLY A 210 -1.92 -11.43 5.70
N LEU A 211 -0.72 -11.19 6.25
CA LEU A 211 0.52 -11.15 5.47
C LEU A 211 0.82 -12.46 4.73
N PHE A 212 0.64 -13.59 5.40
CA PHE A 212 0.84 -14.90 4.77
C PHE A 212 -0.22 -15.18 3.69
N PHE A 213 -1.48 -14.84 3.96
CA PHE A 213 -2.57 -15.00 3.00
C PHE A 213 -2.34 -14.14 1.76
N GLU A 214 -2.02 -12.87 1.94
CA GLU A 214 -1.71 -11.90 0.88
C GLU A 214 -0.58 -12.41 -0.03
N THR A 215 0.54 -12.82 0.57
CA THR A 215 1.70 -13.36 -0.16
C THR A 215 1.36 -14.65 -0.90
N SER A 216 0.61 -15.54 -0.26
CA SER A 216 0.22 -16.83 -0.84
C SER A 216 -0.75 -16.64 -2.00
N LEU A 217 -1.70 -15.70 -1.88
CA LEU A 217 -2.64 -15.35 -2.94
C LEU A 217 -1.89 -14.72 -4.12
N ALA A 218 -0.96 -13.79 -3.88
CA ALA A 218 -0.16 -13.20 -4.94
C ALA A 218 0.69 -14.25 -5.69
N ALA A 219 1.31 -15.18 -4.96
CA ALA A 219 2.05 -16.29 -5.56
C ALA A 219 1.12 -17.23 -6.35
N PHE A 220 -0.05 -17.56 -5.81
CA PHE A 220 -1.04 -18.38 -6.50
C PHE A 220 -1.50 -17.73 -7.81
N LEU A 221 -1.83 -16.44 -7.78
CA LEU A 221 -2.27 -15.71 -8.96
C LEU A 221 -1.19 -15.59 -10.05
N SER A 222 0.09 -15.52 -9.67
CA SER A 222 1.20 -15.43 -10.64
C SER A 222 1.62 -16.78 -11.22
N TYR A 223 1.60 -17.87 -10.42
CA TYR A 223 2.18 -19.15 -10.82
C TYR A 223 1.15 -20.25 -11.14
N CYS A 224 -0.13 -20.05 -10.85
CA CYS A 224 -1.15 -21.06 -11.15
C CYS A 224 -1.38 -21.17 -12.68
N PRO A 225 -1.36 -22.38 -13.26
CA PRO A 225 -1.56 -22.56 -14.69
C PRO A 225 -3.00 -22.16 -15.08
N GLY A 226 -3.14 -21.38 -16.16
CA GLY A 226 -4.43 -20.86 -16.65
C GLY A 226 -4.74 -19.43 -16.21
N MET A 227 -3.95 -18.85 -15.29
CA MET A 227 -4.08 -17.46 -14.87
C MET A 227 -3.61 -16.46 -15.95
N ASP A 228 -2.74 -16.91 -16.85
CA ASP A 228 -2.29 -16.20 -18.05
C ASP A 228 -3.44 -15.95 -19.04
N ILE A 229 -4.43 -16.86 -19.08
CA ILE A 229 -5.62 -16.71 -19.93
C ILE A 229 -6.72 -15.95 -19.18
N ALA A 230 -6.98 -16.31 -17.92
CA ALA A 230 -8.09 -15.77 -17.15
C ALA A 230 -7.87 -14.31 -16.72
N LEU A 231 -6.73 -14.02 -16.10
CA LEU A 231 -6.41 -12.69 -15.55
C LEU A 231 -5.26 -11.99 -16.27
N ARG A 232 -4.66 -12.64 -17.27
CA ARG A 232 -3.44 -12.15 -17.96
C ARG A 232 -2.27 -11.96 -17.00
N MET A 233 -2.13 -12.87 -16.05
CA MET A 233 -1.01 -12.90 -15.12
C MET A 233 0.01 -13.94 -15.55
N TYR A 234 1.27 -13.52 -15.70
CA TYR A 234 2.35 -14.37 -16.17
C TYR A 234 3.29 -14.76 -15.03
N PRO A 235 3.93 -15.95 -15.10
CA PRO A 235 4.86 -16.39 -14.07
C PRO A 235 6.09 -15.47 -14.05
N LEU A 236 6.48 -15.04 -12.84
CA LEU A 236 7.63 -14.17 -12.66
C LEU A 236 8.92 -14.95 -12.41
N LYS A 237 10.05 -14.37 -12.79
CA LYS A 237 11.36 -14.84 -12.33
C LYS A 237 11.50 -14.55 -10.83
N PRO A 238 12.16 -15.43 -10.04
CA PRO A 238 12.37 -15.20 -8.61
C PRO A 238 13.06 -13.87 -8.27
N LEU A 239 13.94 -13.37 -9.15
CA LEU A 239 14.65 -12.11 -8.93
C LEU A 239 13.69 -10.90 -8.86
N TRP A 240 12.61 -10.92 -9.66
CA TRP A 240 11.67 -9.80 -9.76
C TRP A 240 10.85 -9.58 -8.48
N TRP A 241 10.69 -10.61 -7.64
CA TRP A 241 10.11 -10.47 -6.30
C TRP A 241 10.94 -9.57 -5.38
N PHE A 242 12.26 -9.58 -5.55
CA PHE A 242 13.17 -8.83 -4.68
C PHE A 242 13.37 -7.38 -5.13
N CYS A 243 12.93 -6.99 -6.33
CA CYS A 243 13.14 -5.64 -6.85
C CYS A 243 12.43 -4.56 -6.00
N ALA A 244 11.27 -4.88 -5.41
CA ALA A 244 10.52 -3.95 -4.56
C ALA A 244 10.96 -3.97 -3.08
N PHE A 245 11.77 -4.95 -2.67
CA PHE A 245 12.17 -5.16 -1.27
C PHE A 245 12.93 -3.96 -0.65
N PRO A 246 13.87 -3.30 -1.36
CA PRO A 246 14.54 -2.11 -0.83
C PRO A 246 13.58 -0.96 -0.50
N TYR A 247 12.52 -0.79 -1.31
CA TYR A 247 11.50 0.23 -1.09
C TYR A 247 10.60 -0.10 0.10
N SER A 248 10.25 -1.39 0.27
CA SER A 248 9.54 -1.87 1.46
C SER A 248 10.33 -1.58 2.74
N LEU A 249 11.64 -1.85 2.75
CA LEU A 249 12.52 -1.49 3.87
C LEU A 249 12.61 0.03 4.08
N LEU A 250 12.66 0.81 3.00
CA LEU A 250 12.67 2.29 3.07
C LEU A 250 11.40 2.84 3.72
N ILE A 251 10.22 2.33 3.35
CA ILE A 251 8.92 2.70 3.95
C ILE A 251 8.95 2.43 5.46
N PHE A 252 9.41 1.24 5.85
CA PHE A 252 9.50 0.85 7.25
C PHE A 252 10.43 1.78 8.06
N ILE A 253 11.64 2.04 7.57
CA ILE A 253 12.61 2.91 8.24
C ILE A 253 12.08 4.34 8.31
N TYR A 254 11.51 4.86 7.22
CA TYR A 254 10.98 6.22 7.14
C TYR A 254 9.92 6.46 8.22
N ASP A 255 8.94 5.57 8.32
CA ASP A 255 7.86 5.74 9.30
C ASP A 255 8.36 5.54 10.74
N GLU A 256 9.26 4.60 10.99
CA GLU A 256 9.79 4.36 12.34
C GLU A 256 10.62 5.56 12.84
N VAL A 257 11.42 6.17 11.96
CA VAL A 257 12.15 7.41 12.25
C VAL A 257 11.17 8.56 12.50
N ARG A 258 10.12 8.68 11.68
CA ARG A 258 9.06 9.69 11.87
C ARG A 258 8.40 9.56 13.25
N LYS A 259 8.00 8.34 13.64
CA LYS A 259 7.42 8.04 14.96
C LYS A 259 8.41 8.29 16.10
N LEU A 260 9.70 8.04 15.90
CA LEU A 260 10.74 8.36 16.89
C LEU A 260 10.85 9.87 17.11
N ILE A 261 10.86 10.67 16.04
CA ILE A 261 10.90 12.14 16.10
C ILE A 261 9.66 12.66 16.84
N LEU A 262 8.48 12.12 16.53
CA LEU A 262 7.20 12.47 17.17
C LEU A 262 7.23 12.26 18.70
N ARG A 263 7.84 11.16 19.14
CA ARG A 263 7.96 10.82 20.57
C ARG A 263 8.99 11.69 21.29
N ARG A 264 10.13 12.00 20.66
CA ARG A 264 11.19 12.83 21.27
C ARG A 264 10.84 14.31 21.33
N SER A 265 10.05 14.82 20.38
CA SER A 265 9.69 16.24 20.29
C SER A 265 8.17 16.44 20.35
N PRO A 266 7.52 16.25 21.50
CA PRO A 266 6.07 16.45 21.67
C PRO A 266 5.60 17.90 21.47
N GLY A 267 6.53 18.84 21.18
CA GLY A 267 6.26 20.24 20.81
C GLY A 267 6.97 20.74 19.55
N GLY A 268 7.54 19.84 18.73
CA GLY A 268 8.37 20.18 17.57
C GLY A 268 7.67 20.97 16.46
N LYS A 269 8.49 21.54 15.55
CA LYS A 269 8.18 22.51 14.49
C LYS A 269 6.88 22.24 13.73
N GLN A 270 6.25 23.32 13.24
CA GLN A 270 4.95 23.40 12.54
C GLN A 270 4.72 22.29 11.48
N LEU A 271 5.77 21.84 10.79
CA LEU A 271 5.76 20.71 9.83
C LEU A 271 5.43 19.32 10.44
N LEU A 272 5.70 19.08 11.73
CA LEU A 272 5.33 17.83 12.42
C LEU A 272 3.97 17.95 13.15
N ARG A 273 3.51 19.18 13.43
CA ARG A 273 2.12 19.43 13.89
C ARG A 273 1.09 19.07 12.82
N GLU A 274 1.50 19.02 11.56
CA GLU A 274 0.71 18.48 10.45
C GLU A 274 0.54 16.95 10.53
N THR A 275 1.13 16.25 11.51
CA THR A 275 0.90 14.81 11.75
C THR A 275 0.29 14.50 13.13
N GLU A 276 0.28 15.44 14.09
CA GLU A 276 -0.32 15.25 15.43
C GLU A 276 -1.72 15.84 15.59
N ILE A 277 -2.71 15.02 15.96
CA ILE A 277 -3.94 15.48 16.61
C ILE A 277 -3.54 16.25 17.88
N LYS A 278 -4.06 17.48 18.04
CA LYS A 278 -3.67 18.41 19.12
C LYS A 278 -3.83 17.77 20.50
N ARG A 279 -2.90 18.16 21.38
CA ARG A 279 -2.69 17.74 22.77
C ARG A 279 -3.93 17.79 23.67
N PHE A 280 -3.89 16.88 24.65
CA PHE A 280 -4.27 17.13 26.04
C PHE A 280 -3.81 18.52 26.51
N GLN A 281 -4.74 19.38 26.89
CA GLN A 281 -4.42 20.37 27.93
C GLN A 281 -4.15 19.59 29.22
N PRO A 282 -2.97 19.69 29.85
CA PRO A 282 -2.90 19.35 31.25
C PRO A 282 -3.81 20.34 31.97
N SER A 283 -4.81 19.81 32.67
CA SER A 283 -5.53 20.55 33.70
C SER A 283 -4.48 21.05 34.69
N LEU A 284 -4.12 22.33 34.58
CA LEU A 284 -3.43 23.04 35.63
C LEU A 284 -4.37 23.03 36.84
N SER A 285 -3.94 22.31 37.87
CA SER A 285 -4.35 22.50 39.27
C SER A 285 -4.05 23.92 39.71
#